data_AF-A0A7J9N7U9-F1
#
_entry.id   AF-A0A7J9N7U9-F1
#
_cell.length_a   1.000
_cell.length_b   1.000
_cell.length_c   1.000
_cell.angle_alpha   90.00
_cell.angle_beta   90.00
_cell.angle_gamma   90.00
#
_symmetry.space_group_name_H-M   'P 1'
#
loop_
_entity.id
_entity.type
_entity.pdbx_description
1 polymer ?
#
loop_
_entity_poly.entity_id
_entity_poly.type
_entity_poly.pdbx_seq_one_letter_code
_entity_poly.pdbx_strand_id
1 'polypeptide(L)'
;MPGVSLRTKNDVFMNEMKNFTTLIVDMVKKEKLFASQGGNIILAQVENEYGNVMEPYGDEGKSYINWCAQMADSLDIGVPWIMCQQAAPPKPMLETCNGWYCDEYKPKDPNTPKLWTENWTGWFKSWGGADPFRTAEDLAYSYHGGTNFGRTSGGPYITTTYDYNAPLDEYGNLNQPKWGHLKQLHDVLHSIEYILTNGDVKNEKLSNLVMATIYETKEKSSCFLSNTNTKTDANVNFGGINYFVPAWSISILPDCREEAYNTAKVSAQTSLMVKKLNKAEDEPSSLKWTWRPELIESTSVQGRGDVSVNKIVDQKDMAND
;
A
#
# COMPACT_ATOMS: atom_id res chain seq x y z
N MET A 1 11.27 -11.46 26.22
CA MET A 1 11.75 -12.83 25.87
C MET A 1 13.27 -12.85 25.92
N PRO A 2 13.90 -13.63 26.82
CA PRO A 2 15.36 -13.63 26.94
C PRO A 2 16.05 -14.01 25.63
N GLY A 3 17.06 -13.22 25.22
CA GLY A 3 17.88 -13.49 24.04
C GLY A 3 17.21 -13.25 22.68
N VAL A 4 16.03 -12.64 22.64
CA VAL A 4 15.35 -12.31 21.38
C VAL A 4 16.10 -11.23 20.60
N SER A 5 16.19 -11.39 19.29
CA SER A 5 16.61 -10.33 18.36
C SER A 5 15.70 -10.39 17.14
N LEU A 6 15.04 -9.27 16.84
CA LEU A 6 13.99 -9.22 15.84
C LEU A 6 14.58 -9.26 14.42
N ARG A 7 13.86 -9.92 13.50
CA ARG A 7 14.13 -9.89 12.05
C ARG A 7 15.58 -10.24 11.68
N THR A 8 16.15 -11.21 12.39
CA THR A 8 17.47 -11.79 12.10
C THR A 8 17.45 -13.28 12.42
N LYS A 9 18.56 -13.96 12.16
CA LYS A 9 18.74 -15.39 12.47
C LYS A 9 18.83 -15.59 13.99
N ASN A 10 17.67 -15.64 14.65
CA ASN A 10 17.54 -15.81 16.08
C ASN A 10 16.43 -16.82 16.36
N ASP A 11 16.78 -17.95 16.98
CA ASP A 11 15.86 -19.07 17.19
C ASP A 11 14.61 -18.67 17.98
N VAL A 12 14.74 -17.77 18.96
CA VAL A 12 13.60 -17.28 19.75
C VAL A 12 12.61 -16.55 18.86
N PHE A 13 13.07 -15.58 18.08
CA PHE A 13 12.22 -14.83 17.16
C PHE A 13 11.64 -15.71 16.04
N MET A 14 12.48 -16.53 15.41
CA MET A 14 12.07 -17.41 14.30
C MET A 14 11.02 -18.44 14.74
N ASN A 15 11.15 -19.00 15.95
CA ASN A 15 10.15 -19.93 16.49
C ASN A 15 8.81 -19.24 16.73
N GLU A 16 8.78 -18.04 17.32
CA GLU A 16 7.53 -17.30 17.52
C GLU A 16 6.90 -16.85 16.20
N MET A 17 7.71 -16.35 15.26
CA MET A 17 7.24 -16.01 13.92
C MET A 17 6.60 -17.23 13.25
N LYS A 18 7.28 -18.38 13.26
CA LYS A 18 6.73 -19.63 12.70
C LYS A 18 5.43 -20.04 13.39
N ASN A 19 5.38 -20.00 14.72
CA ASN A 19 4.19 -20.37 15.48
C ASN A 19 2.99 -19.51 15.08
N PHE A 20 3.16 -18.20 15.04
CA PHE A 20 2.09 -17.27 14.67
C PHE A 20 1.69 -17.42 13.20
N THR A 21 2.65 -17.49 12.27
CA THR A 21 2.35 -17.67 10.84
C THR A 21 1.62 -18.99 10.59
N THR A 22 2.05 -20.09 11.24
CA THR A 22 1.38 -21.39 11.13
C THR A 22 -0.05 -21.33 11.65
N LEU A 23 -0.27 -20.70 12.81
CA LEU A 23 -1.60 -20.52 13.39
C LEU A 23 -2.55 -19.79 12.42
N ILE A 24 -2.09 -18.68 11.84
CA ILE A 24 -2.90 -17.92 10.87
C ILE A 24 -3.18 -18.75 9.62
N VAL A 25 -2.17 -19.41 9.05
CA VAL A 25 -2.37 -20.26 7.88
C VAL A 25 -3.34 -21.41 8.17
N ASP A 26 -3.24 -22.07 9.31
CA ASP A 26 -4.15 -23.16 9.70
C ASP A 26 -5.59 -22.66 9.85
N MET A 27 -5.79 -21.48 10.45
CA MET A 27 -7.11 -20.84 10.52
C MET A 27 -7.68 -20.55 9.12
N VAL A 28 -6.87 -19.97 8.24
CA VAL A 28 -7.26 -19.63 6.87
C VAL A 28 -7.58 -20.89 6.04
N LYS A 29 -6.77 -21.95 6.19
CA LYS A 29 -6.99 -23.25 5.55
C LYS A 29 -8.26 -23.93 6.04
N LYS A 30 -8.50 -23.90 7.35
CA LYS A 30 -9.68 -24.49 7.98
C LYS A 30 -10.97 -23.86 7.44
N GLU A 31 -10.97 -22.55 7.25
CA GLU A 31 -12.09 -21.80 6.69
C GLU A 31 -12.10 -21.80 5.14
N LYS A 32 -11.18 -22.52 4.50
CA LYS A 32 -11.07 -22.68 3.02
C LYS A 32 -10.96 -21.35 2.27
N LEU A 33 -10.23 -20.39 2.84
CA LEU A 33 -10.16 -19.04 2.30
C LEU A 33 -9.10 -18.87 1.20
N PHE A 34 -8.18 -19.81 1.02
CA PHE A 34 -7.26 -19.81 -0.12
C PHE A 34 -7.99 -20.14 -1.43
N ALA A 35 -7.61 -19.49 -2.53
CA ALA A 35 -8.20 -19.71 -3.84
C ALA A 35 -8.04 -21.17 -4.32
N SER A 36 -6.96 -21.84 -3.94
CA SER A 36 -6.75 -23.28 -4.14
C SER A 36 -7.82 -24.17 -3.49
N GLN A 37 -8.54 -23.64 -2.50
CA GLN A 37 -9.64 -24.29 -1.77
C GLN A 37 -11.02 -23.74 -2.16
N GLY A 38 -11.09 -22.84 -3.15
CA GLY A 38 -12.32 -22.15 -3.56
C GLY A 38 -12.60 -20.82 -2.85
N GLY A 39 -11.65 -20.33 -2.04
CA GLY A 39 -11.73 -19.04 -1.37
C GLY A 39 -11.23 -17.86 -2.22
N ASN A 40 -11.00 -16.71 -1.58
CA ASN A 40 -10.66 -15.45 -2.23
C ASN A 40 -9.22 -14.96 -1.98
N ILE A 41 -8.41 -15.68 -1.21
CA ILE A 41 -7.00 -15.34 -0.99
C ILE A 41 -6.16 -15.92 -2.13
N ILE A 42 -5.66 -15.04 -3.00
CA ILE A 42 -4.89 -15.40 -4.21
C ILE A 42 -3.37 -15.25 -4.05
N LEU A 43 -2.91 -14.53 -3.03
CA LEU A 43 -1.50 -14.27 -2.72
C LEU A 43 -1.35 -14.14 -1.20
N ALA A 44 -0.17 -14.48 -0.69
CA ALA A 44 0.21 -14.20 0.69
C ALA A 44 1.63 -13.60 0.75
N GLN A 45 1.91 -12.76 1.73
CA GLN A 45 3.23 -12.15 1.91
C GLN A 45 3.90 -12.67 3.17
N VAL A 46 5.18 -13.01 3.07
CA VAL A 46 6.04 -13.28 4.24
C VAL A 46 7.09 -12.19 4.35
N GLU A 47 7.34 -11.71 5.58
CA GLU A 47 8.15 -10.52 5.84
C GLU A 47 7.56 -9.24 5.19
N ASN A 48 8.16 -8.08 5.48
CA ASN A 48 7.74 -6.82 4.88
C ASN A 48 8.93 -5.88 4.71
N GLU A 49 9.25 -5.55 3.45
CA GLU A 49 10.35 -4.65 3.08
C GLU A 49 11.70 -4.98 3.72
N TYR A 50 11.97 -6.27 3.96
CA TYR A 50 13.18 -6.69 4.66
C TYR A 50 14.45 -6.35 3.88
N GLY A 51 14.39 -6.35 2.54
CA GLY A 51 15.53 -5.99 1.70
C GLY A 51 16.05 -4.58 1.97
N ASN A 52 15.21 -3.66 2.43
CA ASN A 52 15.61 -2.30 2.82
C ASN A 52 16.44 -2.25 4.11
N VAL A 53 16.33 -3.28 4.96
CA VAL A 53 16.98 -3.33 6.28
C VAL A 53 17.90 -4.54 6.46
N MET A 54 18.07 -5.36 5.43
CA MET A 54 18.83 -6.61 5.49
C MET A 54 20.34 -6.37 5.62
N GLU A 55 20.88 -5.31 4.99
CA GLU A 55 22.33 -5.07 4.91
C GLU A 55 23.03 -5.02 6.28
N PRO A 56 22.55 -4.27 7.29
CA PRO A 56 23.16 -4.27 8.62
C PRO A 56 23.24 -5.63 9.33
N TYR A 57 22.38 -6.59 8.97
CA TYR A 57 22.38 -7.94 9.55
C TYR A 57 23.37 -8.90 8.86
N GLY A 58 24.01 -8.48 7.76
CA GLY A 58 25.02 -9.28 7.05
C GLY A 58 24.52 -10.68 6.68
N ASP A 59 25.33 -11.69 6.99
CA ASP A 59 25.02 -13.09 6.64
C ASP A 59 23.90 -13.70 7.50
N GLU A 60 23.64 -13.16 8.69
CA GLU A 60 22.48 -13.56 9.48
C GLU A 60 21.18 -13.10 8.82
N GLY A 61 21.14 -11.89 8.25
CA GLY A 61 19.98 -11.40 7.52
C GLY A 61 19.68 -12.22 6.27
N LYS A 62 20.72 -12.61 5.51
CA LYS A 62 20.59 -13.54 4.38
C LYS A 62 20.10 -14.92 4.81
N SER A 63 20.62 -15.43 5.93
CA SER A 63 20.18 -16.72 6.47
C SER A 63 18.72 -16.68 6.91
N TYR A 64 18.32 -15.59 7.56
CA TYR A 64 16.97 -15.34 8.02
C TYR A 64 15.99 -15.25 6.85
N ILE A 65 16.29 -14.49 5.80
CA ILE A 65 15.36 -14.34 4.67
C ILE A 65 15.18 -15.66 3.88
N ASN A 66 16.25 -16.46 3.77
CA ASN A 66 16.17 -17.82 3.23
C ASN A 66 15.25 -18.70 4.09
N TRP A 67 15.39 -18.62 5.41
CA TRP A 67 14.52 -19.35 6.32
C TRP A 67 13.05 -18.89 6.23
N CYS A 68 12.79 -17.58 6.13
CA CYS A 68 11.43 -17.04 5.97
C CYS A 68 10.74 -17.62 4.74
N ALA A 69 11.44 -17.63 3.60
CA ALA A 69 10.92 -18.19 2.36
C ALA A 69 10.65 -19.70 2.47
N GLN A 70 11.59 -20.47 3.05
CA GLN A 70 11.41 -21.91 3.27
C GLN A 70 10.27 -22.23 4.24
N MET A 71 10.15 -21.46 5.33
CA MET A 71 9.08 -21.60 6.31
C MET A 71 7.73 -21.34 5.65
N ALA A 72 7.59 -20.23 4.93
CA ALA A 72 6.35 -19.89 4.22
C ALA A 72 5.98 -20.92 3.16
N ASP A 73 6.94 -21.36 2.34
CA ASP A 73 6.73 -22.38 1.30
C ASP A 73 6.29 -23.73 1.91
N SER A 74 6.91 -24.13 3.03
CA SER A 74 6.56 -25.38 3.72
C SER A 74 5.12 -25.44 4.26
N LEU A 75 4.46 -24.28 4.39
CA LEU A 75 3.07 -24.22 4.83
C LEU A 75 2.09 -24.61 3.72
N ASP A 76 2.52 -24.78 2.47
CA ASP A 76 1.74 -25.32 1.34
C ASP A 76 0.33 -24.72 1.23
N ILE A 77 0.24 -23.41 0.99
CA ILE A 77 -1.04 -22.68 0.92
C ILE A 77 -1.75 -22.81 -0.44
N GLY A 78 -1.10 -23.45 -1.43
CA GLY A 78 -1.63 -23.67 -2.77
C GLY A 78 -1.79 -22.40 -3.63
N VAL A 79 -1.31 -21.24 -3.17
CA VAL A 79 -1.25 -19.98 -3.91
C VAL A 79 0.14 -19.35 -3.76
N PRO A 80 0.56 -18.42 -4.64
CA PRO A 80 1.91 -17.87 -4.58
C PRO A 80 2.17 -17.04 -3.32
N TRP A 81 3.41 -17.13 -2.84
CA TRP A 81 3.95 -16.23 -1.84
C TRP A 81 4.73 -15.08 -2.49
N ILE A 82 4.65 -13.90 -1.89
CA ILE A 82 5.35 -12.68 -2.32
C ILE A 82 6.24 -12.13 -1.21
N MET A 83 7.23 -11.31 -1.59
CA MET A 83 8.06 -10.52 -0.70
C MET A 83 8.29 -9.12 -1.30
N CYS A 84 7.78 -8.08 -0.65
CA CYS A 84 7.93 -6.70 -1.10
C CYS A 84 9.30 -6.12 -0.77
N GLN A 85 9.83 -5.28 -1.68
CA GLN A 85 11.16 -4.66 -1.58
C GLN A 85 12.28 -5.66 -1.23
N GLN A 86 12.19 -6.86 -1.79
CA GLN A 86 13.16 -7.94 -1.55
C GLN A 86 13.75 -8.40 -2.87
N ALA A 87 14.75 -7.70 -3.39
CA ALA A 87 15.38 -8.04 -4.67
C ALA A 87 15.88 -9.49 -4.70
N ALA A 88 15.54 -10.22 -5.77
CA ALA A 88 15.88 -11.64 -5.95
C ALA A 88 15.57 -12.51 -4.70
N PRO A 89 14.30 -12.56 -4.27
CA PRO A 89 13.94 -13.33 -3.09
C PRO A 89 14.17 -14.84 -3.32
N PRO A 90 14.40 -15.64 -2.27
CA PRO A 90 14.58 -17.07 -2.41
C PRO A 90 13.35 -17.71 -3.08
N LYS A 91 13.57 -18.67 -3.98
CA LYS A 91 12.47 -19.37 -4.66
C LYS A 91 11.61 -20.17 -3.68
N PRO A 92 10.29 -20.27 -3.90
CA PRO A 92 9.51 -19.78 -5.06
C PRO A 92 8.90 -18.38 -4.90
N MET A 93 9.36 -17.56 -3.94
CA MET A 93 8.76 -16.26 -3.63
C MET A 93 8.80 -15.30 -4.84
N LEU A 94 7.73 -14.53 -5.02
CA LEU A 94 7.64 -13.48 -6.05
C LEU A 94 8.10 -12.14 -5.49
N GLU A 95 8.92 -11.45 -6.26
CA GLU A 95 9.40 -10.10 -5.95
C GLU A 95 8.34 -9.06 -6.28
N THR A 96 8.14 -8.07 -5.41
CA THR A 96 7.18 -6.97 -5.64
C THR A 96 7.79 -5.61 -5.29
N CYS A 97 7.17 -4.55 -5.81
CA CYS A 97 7.59 -3.16 -5.59
C CYS A 97 6.59 -2.40 -4.72
N ASN A 98 7.11 -1.49 -3.90
CA ASN A 98 6.36 -0.49 -3.14
C ASN A 98 6.83 0.90 -3.53
N GLY A 99 5.95 1.89 -3.50
CA GLY A 99 6.36 3.28 -3.71
C GLY A 99 5.29 4.18 -4.26
N TRP A 100 5.71 5.41 -4.57
CA TRP A 100 4.91 6.36 -5.36
C TRP A 100 4.78 5.91 -6.81
N TYR A 101 5.88 5.37 -7.36
CA TYR A 101 5.98 4.89 -8.74
C TYR A 101 6.76 3.57 -8.78
N CYS A 102 6.26 2.60 -9.54
CA CYS A 102 6.92 1.33 -9.82
C CYS A 102 6.93 1.04 -11.34
N ASP A 103 6.77 2.05 -12.19
CA ASP A 103 6.72 1.95 -13.65
C ASP A 103 8.08 1.53 -14.26
N GLU A 104 9.20 1.96 -13.68
CA GLU A 104 10.54 1.51 -14.11
C GLU A 104 11.00 0.21 -13.44
N TYR A 105 10.36 -0.18 -12.34
CA TYR A 105 10.71 -1.41 -11.60
C TYR A 105 10.59 -2.66 -12.49
N LYS A 106 11.55 -3.57 -12.36
CA LYS A 106 11.54 -4.88 -13.00
C LYS A 106 12.00 -5.94 -12.00
N PRO A 107 11.25 -7.03 -11.81
CA PRO A 107 11.70 -8.12 -10.95
C PRO A 107 13.00 -8.72 -11.50
N LYS A 108 13.84 -9.23 -10.60
CA LYS A 108 15.13 -9.81 -11.00
C LYS A 108 15.00 -11.09 -11.81
N ASP A 109 13.95 -11.88 -11.57
CA ASP A 109 13.61 -13.03 -12.40
C ASP A 109 12.60 -12.62 -13.49
N PRO A 110 12.91 -12.82 -14.78
CA PRO A 110 11.99 -12.52 -15.88
C PRO A 110 10.69 -13.35 -15.87
N ASN A 111 10.64 -14.47 -15.16
CA ASN A 111 9.43 -15.29 -14.98
C ASN A 111 8.51 -14.79 -13.86
N THR A 112 8.97 -13.83 -13.05
CA THR A 112 8.14 -13.20 -12.02
C THR A 112 7.29 -12.11 -12.68
N PRO A 113 5.95 -12.12 -12.51
CA PRO A 113 5.12 -11.03 -13.00
C PRO A 113 5.47 -9.73 -12.26
N LYS A 114 5.38 -8.60 -12.95
CA LYS A 114 5.59 -7.28 -12.35
C LYS A 114 4.40 -6.95 -11.44
N LEU A 115 4.65 -6.88 -10.13
CA LEU A 115 3.62 -6.64 -9.11
C LEU A 115 3.95 -5.40 -8.28
N TRP A 116 2.94 -4.55 -8.07
CA TRP A 116 3.00 -3.36 -7.23
C TRP A 116 2.11 -3.55 -6.01
N THR A 117 2.72 -3.83 -4.87
CA THR A 117 1.99 -4.18 -3.63
C THR A 117 1.53 -2.96 -2.85
N GLU A 118 2.27 -1.85 -2.92
CA GLU A 118 1.90 -0.60 -2.24
C GLU A 118 2.06 0.61 -3.16
N ASN A 119 0.96 1.04 -3.80
CA ASN A 119 0.89 2.34 -4.47
C ASN A 119 0.38 3.39 -3.48
N TRP A 120 1.30 4.14 -2.88
CA TRP A 120 0.97 5.04 -1.77
C TRP A 120 0.01 6.16 -2.22
N THR A 121 -1.22 6.18 -1.69
CA THR A 121 -2.27 7.14 -2.10
C THR A 121 -2.12 8.53 -1.49
N GLY A 122 -1.14 8.68 -0.63
CA GLY A 122 -0.87 9.80 0.26
C GLY A 122 0.17 9.32 1.26
N TRP A 123 0.08 9.76 2.51
CA TRP A 123 1.00 9.34 3.56
C TRP A 123 0.30 9.24 4.91
N PHE A 124 0.92 8.57 5.88
CA PHE A 124 0.45 8.63 7.26
C PHE A 124 0.66 10.04 7.82
N LYS A 125 -0.24 10.46 8.71
CA LYS A 125 -0.13 11.76 9.38
C LYS A 125 0.58 11.61 10.72
N SER A 126 1.54 12.50 10.98
CA SER A 126 2.22 12.59 12.28
C SER A 126 1.61 13.67 13.17
N TRP A 127 1.69 13.51 14.49
CA TRP A 127 1.29 14.55 15.43
C TRP A 127 2.10 15.84 15.20
N GLY A 128 1.42 16.97 15.02
CA GLY A 128 2.04 18.26 14.67
C GLY A 128 2.42 18.41 13.19
N GLY A 129 2.24 17.38 12.36
CA GLY A 129 2.49 17.42 10.92
C GLY A 129 1.32 18.00 10.11
N ALA A 130 1.62 18.38 8.86
CA ALA A 130 0.63 18.76 7.87
C ALA A 130 -0.19 17.54 7.39
N ASP A 131 -1.35 17.79 6.80
CA ASP A 131 -2.17 16.74 6.17
C ASP A 131 -1.51 16.29 4.86
N PRO A 132 -1.11 15.01 4.75
CA PRO A 132 -0.52 14.50 3.52
C PRO A 132 -1.55 14.45 2.38
N PHE A 133 -1.10 14.73 1.17
CA PHE A 133 -1.97 14.76 0.00
C PHE A 133 -1.25 14.25 -1.24
N ARG A 134 -1.95 13.44 -2.04
CA ARG A 134 -1.54 13.06 -3.40
C ARG A 134 -2.74 13.24 -4.32
N THR A 135 -2.54 13.84 -5.48
CA THR A 135 -3.60 14.14 -6.43
C THR A 135 -4.23 12.87 -7.01
N ALA A 136 -5.44 12.98 -7.56
CA ALA A 136 -6.08 11.86 -8.25
C ALA A 136 -5.34 11.54 -9.56
N GLU A 137 -4.82 12.58 -10.19
CA GLU A 137 -4.15 12.58 -11.49
C GLU A 137 -2.81 11.84 -11.48
N ASP A 138 -2.18 11.78 -10.31
CA ASP A 138 -0.87 11.13 -10.10
C ASP A 138 -0.97 9.69 -9.55
N LEU A 139 -2.19 9.17 -9.38
CA LEU A 139 -2.43 7.93 -8.64
C LEU A 139 -2.94 6.79 -9.53
N ALA A 140 -2.69 5.54 -9.11
CA ALA A 140 -3.15 4.34 -9.80
C ALA A 140 -4.12 3.45 -8.94
N TYR A 141 -3.83 3.21 -7.65
CA TYR A 141 -4.62 2.33 -6.76
C TYR A 141 -4.24 2.40 -5.25
N SER A 142 -5.22 2.49 -4.34
CA SER A 142 -5.38 1.80 -3.02
C SER A 142 -6.75 2.21 -2.46
N TYR A 143 -7.22 1.71 -1.31
CA TYR A 143 -8.65 1.78 -1.01
C TYR A 143 -9.06 2.55 0.26
N HIS A 144 -8.68 2.11 1.46
CA HIS A 144 -9.16 2.69 2.72
C HIS A 144 -8.10 2.59 3.81
N GLY A 145 -7.80 3.69 4.48
CA GLY A 145 -6.85 3.72 5.59
C GLY A 145 -7.50 3.58 6.97
N GLY A 146 -8.55 4.35 7.27
CA GLY A 146 -9.34 4.23 8.49
C GLY A 146 -8.74 4.93 9.72
N THR A 147 -8.88 4.33 10.90
CA THR A 147 -8.54 4.93 12.19
C THR A 147 -7.74 3.97 13.08
N ASN A 148 -6.66 4.47 13.67
CA ASN A 148 -5.90 3.80 14.72
C ASN A 148 -6.64 3.91 16.07
N PHE A 149 -7.60 3.01 16.32
CA PHE A 149 -8.38 3.01 17.57
C PHE A 149 -7.57 2.54 18.78
N GLY A 150 -7.98 2.98 19.97
CA GLY A 150 -7.39 2.57 21.23
C GLY A 150 -5.99 3.16 21.44
N ARG A 151 -5.11 2.39 22.07
CA ARG A 151 -3.75 2.80 22.44
C ARG A 151 -2.64 1.84 22.02
N THR A 152 -3.00 0.77 21.30
CA THR A 152 -2.08 -0.27 20.80
C THR A 152 -2.15 -0.37 19.28
N SER A 153 -2.64 0.70 18.63
CA SER A 153 -2.72 0.87 17.19
C SER A 153 -1.98 2.15 16.82
N GLY A 154 -1.45 2.21 15.59
CA GLY A 154 -0.61 3.31 15.13
C GLY A 154 0.85 3.18 15.61
N GLY A 155 1.78 3.58 14.75
CA GLY A 155 3.20 3.61 15.07
C GLY A 155 3.59 4.85 15.90
N PRO A 156 4.87 4.95 16.31
CA PRO A 156 5.39 6.12 17.00
C PRO A 156 5.05 7.42 16.27
N TYR A 157 4.44 8.36 16.99
CA TYR A 157 4.03 9.68 16.50
C TYR A 157 3.00 9.71 15.36
N ILE A 158 2.37 8.58 15.03
CA ILE A 158 1.27 8.52 14.08
C ILE A 158 -0.02 9.00 14.76
N THR A 159 -0.82 9.80 14.05
CA THR A 159 -2.09 10.27 14.57
C THR A 159 -3.14 9.15 14.68
N THR A 160 -4.21 9.43 15.41
CA THR A 160 -5.39 8.56 15.46
C THR A 160 -5.99 8.36 14.07
N THR A 161 -6.05 9.40 13.24
CA THR A 161 -6.47 9.24 11.84
C THR A 161 -5.40 8.49 11.04
N TYR A 162 -5.85 7.54 10.23
CA TYR A 162 -5.04 6.83 9.24
C TYR A 162 -5.63 7.00 7.83
N ASP A 163 -6.31 8.12 7.57
CA ASP A 163 -7.00 8.44 6.30
C ASP A 163 -6.13 8.20 5.04
N TYR A 164 -4.83 8.50 5.13
CA TYR A 164 -3.83 8.29 4.06
C TYR A 164 -4.16 9.01 2.74
N ASN A 165 -5.09 9.98 2.77
CA ASN A 165 -5.69 10.57 1.58
C ASN A 165 -6.23 9.50 0.62
N ALA A 166 -6.75 8.40 1.16
CA ALA A 166 -7.22 7.25 0.39
C ALA A 166 -8.51 7.58 -0.40
N PRO A 167 -8.86 6.78 -1.43
CA PRO A 167 -10.10 6.95 -2.17
C PRO A 167 -11.37 6.76 -1.33
N LEU A 168 -11.32 5.94 -0.29
CA LEU A 168 -12.29 5.98 0.80
C LEU A 168 -11.65 6.71 1.99
N ASP A 169 -12.29 7.80 2.42
CA ASP A 169 -11.81 8.57 3.57
C ASP A 169 -11.84 7.75 4.87
N GLU A 170 -11.30 8.29 5.96
CA GLU A 170 -11.29 7.67 7.29
C GLU A 170 -12.65 7.12 7.73
N TYR A 171 -13.75 7.73 7.30
CA TYR A 171 -15.11 7.38 7.68
C TYR A 171 -15.80 6.46 6.67
N GLY A 172 -15.11 6.06 5.60
CA GLY A 172 -15.62 5.20 4.53
C GLY A 172 -16.42 5.94 3.46
N ASN A 173 -16.40 7.28 3.43
CA ASN A 173 -17.03 8.04 2.35
C ASN A 173 -16.15 8.06 1.09
N LEU A 174 -16.76 8.30 -0.06
CA LEU A 174 -16.04 8.49 -1.32
C LEU A 174 -15.26 9.81 -1.30
N ASN A 175 -13.93 9.73 -1.29
CA ASN A 175 -13.06 10.89 -1.44
C ASN A 175 -12.98 11.29 -2.92
N GLN A 176 -13.84 12.23 -3.33
CA GLN A 176 -13.87 12.72 -4.71
C GLN A 176 -12.96 13.94 -4.91
N PRO A 177 -12.28 14.03 -6.07
CA PRO A 177 -12.51 13.24 -7.29
C PRO A 177 -11.72 11.93 -7.36
N LYS A 178 -10.85 11.66 -6.37
CA LYS A 178 -9.90 10.54 -6.41
C LYS A 178 -10.58 9.18 -6.63
N TRP A 179 -11.61 8.88 -5.86
CA TRP A 179 -12.35 7.62 -6.04
C TRP A 179 -12.97 7.49 -7.43
N GLY A 180 -13.67 8.52 -7.91
CA GLY A 180 -14.35 8.48 -9.20
C GLY A 180 -13.38 8.40 -10.37
N HIS A 181 -12.27 9.13 -10.29
CA HIS A 181 -11.22 9.14 -11.30
C HIS A 181 -10.55 7.77 -11.42
N LEU A 182 -10.18 7.15 -10.28
CA LEU A 182 -9.63 5.79 -10.27
C LEU A 182 -10.62 4.73 -10.72
N LYS A 183 -11.91 4.87 -10.36
CA LYS A 183 -12.96 3.98 -10.88
C LYS A 183 -13.00 4.02 -12.41
N GLN A 184 -12.99 5.21 -13.01
CA GLN A 184 -12.99 5.36 -14.47
C GLN A 184 -11.73 4.75 -15.10
N LEU A 185 -10.55 4.94 -14.49
CA LEU A 185 -9.32 4.27 -14.92
C LEU A 185 -9.50 2.75 -14.95
N HIS A 186 -9.99 2.17 -13.85
CA HIS A 186 -10.15 0.71 -13.74
C HIS A 186 -11.22 0.17 -14.69
N ASP A 187 -12.33 0.88 -14.89
CA ASP A 187 -13.35 0.51 -15.88
C ASP A 187 -12.74 0.39 -17.29
N VAL A 188 -11.87 1.34 -17.68
CA VAL A 188 -11.18 1.29 -18.97
C VAL A 188 -10.17 0.15 -19.03
N LEU A 189 -9.35 -0.05 -18.00
CA LEU A 189 -8.36 -1.15 -17.95
C LEU A 189 -9.02 -2.53 -18.02
N HIS A 190 -10.13 -2.72 -17.31
CA HIS A 190 -10.93 -3.95 -17.40
C HIS A 190 -11.51 -4.17 -18.80
N SER A 191 -11.96 -3.11 -19.48
CA SER A 191 -12.50 -3.23 -20.84
C SER A 191 -11.48 -3.75 -21.87
N ILE A 192 -10.19 -3.59 -21.59
CA ILE A 192 -9.07 -4.03 -22.45
C ILE A 192 -8.23 -5.16 -21.85
N GLU A 193 -8.68 -5.80 -20.77
CA GLU A 193 -7.92 -6.80 -20.00
C GLU A 193 -7.38 -7.93 -20.86
N TYR A 194 -8.20 -8.46 -21.79
CA TYR A 194 -7.77 -9.53 -22.70
C TYR A 194 -6.56 -9.11 -23.54
N ILE A 195 -6.54 -7.87 -24.03
CA ILE A 195 -5.46 -7.33 -24.87
C ILE A 195 -4.21 -7.10 -24.01
N LEU A 196 -4.37 -6.60 -22.78
CA LEU A 196 -3.25 -6.39 -21.85
C LEU A 196 -2.57 -7.72 -21.43
N THR A 197 -3.35 -8.80 -21.33
CA THR A 197 -2.87 -10.10 -20.83
C THR A 197 -2.40 -11.06 -21.94
N ASN A 198 -2.83 -10.86 -23.19
CA ASN A 198 -2.52 -11.76 -24.31
C ASN A 198 -1.83 -11.07 -25.50
N GLY A 199 -1.73 -9.74 -25.50
CA GLY A 199 -1.19 -8.97 -26.62
C GLY A 199 0.34 -8.82 -26.58
N ASP A 200 0.94 -8.72 -27.75
CA ASP A 200 2.34 -8.33 -27.91
C ASP A 200 2.49 -6.82 -27.65
N VAL A 201 3.59 -6.42 -27.00
CA VAL A 201 3.84 -5.02 -26.65
C VAL A 201 4.85 -4.39 -27.60
N LYS A 202 4.51 -3.23 -28.15
CA LYS A 202 5.40 -2.40 -28.99
C LYS A 202 5.42 -0.97 -28.47
N ASN A 203 6.55 -0.29 -28.66
CA ASN A 203 6.71 1.11 -28.28
C ASN A 203 7.05 1.95 -29.52
N GLU A 204 6.39 3.08 -29.69
CA GLU A 204 6.64 4.05 -30.75
C GLU A 204 6.89 5.42 -30.14
N LYS A 205 7.95 6.11 -30.59
CA LYS A 205 8.23 7.48 -30.16
C LYS A 205 7.46 8.45 -31.04
N LEU A 206 6.54 9.22 -30.45
CA LEU A 206 5.73 10.19 -31.19
C LEU A 206 6.37 11.57 -31.23
N SER A 207 7.01 11.99 -30.13
CA SER A 207 7.73 13.26 -30.05
C SER A 207 8.76 13.24 -28.91
N ASN A 208 9.29 14.40 -28.51
CA ASN A 208 10.14 14.48 -27.33
C ASN A 208 9.30 14.24 -26.06
N LEU A 209 9.65 13.22 -25.28
CA LEU A 209 8.95 12.81 -24.04
C LEU A 209 7.51 12.31 -24.23
N VAL A 210 7.06 12.09 -25.48
CA VAL A 210 5.79 11.42 -25.77
C VAL A 210 6.01 10.10 -26.49
N MET A 211 5.51 9.02 -25.88
CA MET A 211 5.61 7.65 -26.36
C MET A 211 4.21 7.04 -26.50
N ALA A 212 4.02 6.19 -27.50
CA ALA A 212 2.89 5.28 -27.61
C ALA A 212 3.33 3.87 -27.19
N THR A 213 2.67 3.28 -26.20
CA THR A 213 2.76 1.85 -25.89
C THR A 213 1.54 1.16 -26.48
N ILE A 214 1.78 0.17 -27.35
CA ILE A 214 0.75 -0.51 -28.13
C ILE A 214 0.71 -1.96 -27.68
N TYR A 215 -0.43 -2.41 -27.18
CA TYR A 215 -0.73 -3.82 -26.94
C TYR A 215 -1.57 -4.33 -28.11
N GLU A 216 -1.11 -5.38 -28.78
CA GLU A 216 -1.72 -5.86 -30.02
C GLU A 216 -1.94 -7.37 -29.98
N THR A 217 -3.17 -7.78 -30.30
CA THR A 217 -3.53 -9.16 -30.63
C THR A 217 -3.77 -9.26 -32.13
N LYS A 218 -4.08 -10.46 -32.65
CA LYS A 218 -4.41 -10.63 -34.07
C LYS A 218 -5.64 -9.83 -34.53
N GLU A 219 -6.53 -9.46 -33.60
CA GLU A 219 -7.85 -8.91 -33.90
C GLU A 219 -8.03 -7.47 -33.41
N LYS A 220 -7.36 -7.09 -32.32
CA LYS A 220 -7.57 -5.83 -31.62
C LYS A 220 -6.26 -5.28 -31.04
N SER A 221 -6.21 -3.96 -30.90
CA SER A 221 -5.11 -3.26 -30.27
C SER A 221 -5.62 -2.20 -29.30
N SER A 222 -4.89 -2.00 -28.21
CA SER A 222 -5.12 -0.91 -27.25
C SER A 222 -3.82 -0.13 -27.06
N CYS A 223 -3.94 1.18 -26.95
CA CYS A 223 -2.80 2.09 -26.98
C CYS A 223 -2.78 3.01 -25.76
N PHE A 224 -1.58 3.31 -25.28
CA PHE A 224 -1.32 4.27 -24.21
C PHE A 224 -0.40 5.35 -24.75
N LEU A 225 -0.84 6.61 -24.74
CA LEU A 225 -0.01 7.75 -25.12
C LEU A 225 0.48 8.44 -23.85
N SER A 226 1.75 8.24 -23.50
CA SER A 226 2.35 8.79 -22.28
C SER A 226 3.14 10.06 -22.60
N ASN A 227 2.82 11.17 -21.96
CA ASN A 227 3.63 12.39 -21.93
C ASN A 227 4.34 12.50 -20.57
N THR A 228 5.65 12.23 -20.55
CA THR A 228 6.48 12.30 -19.33
C THR A 228 7.04 13.70 -19.05
N ASN A 229 6.69 14.70 -19.87
CA ASN A 229 7.04 16.08 -19.58
C ASN A 229 6.17 16.61 -18.43
N THR A 230 6.78 17.03 -17.35
CA THR A 230 6.10 17.51 -16.13
C THR A 230 5.57 18.95 -16.23
N LYS A 231 5.84 19.66 -17.34
CA LYS A 231 5.54 21.09 -17.48
C LYS A 231 4.83 21.47 -18.78
N THR A 232 4.89 20.63 -19.81
CA THR A 232 4.45 21.02 -21.15
C THR A 232 3.51 19.98 -21.75
N ASP A 233 2.33 20.45 -22.14
CA ASP A 233 1.36 19.67 -22.89
C ASP A 233 1.87 19.39 -24.31
N ALA A 234 1.40 18.30 -24.92
CA ALA A 234 1.80 17.91 -26.25
C ALA A 234 0.60 17.72 -27.17
N ASN A 235 0.76 18.13 -28.43
CA ASN A 235 -0.09 17.71 -29.54
C ASN A 235 0.72 16.75 -30.42
N VAL A 236 0.28 15.49 -30.52
CA VAL A 236 0.97 14.45 -31.27
C VAL A 236 0.05 13.82 -32.31
N ASN A 237 0.61 13.42 -33.45
CA ASN A 237 -0.11 12.62 -34.45
C ASN A 237 0.18 11.13 -34.22
N PHE A 238 -0.85 10.31 -34.08
CA PHE A 238 -0.74 8.86 -33.96
C PHE A 238 -1.83 8.20 -34.81
N GLY A 239 -1.45 7.31 -35.73
CA GLY A 239 -2.39 6.68 -36.66
C GLY A 239 -3.16 7.68 -37.56
N GLY A 240 -2.59 8.86 -37.84
CA GLY A 240 -3.25 9.92 -38.60
C GLY A 240 -4.22 10.81 -37.79
N ILE A 241 -4.41 10.54 -36.50
CA ILE A 241 -5.27 11.31 -35.59
C ILE A 241 -4.40 12.18 -34.69
N ASN A 242 -4.80 13.44 -34.48
CA ASN A 242 -4.11 14.35 -33.56
C ASN A 242 -4.68 14.21 -32.14
N TYR A 243 -3.80 13.98 -31.17
CA TYR A 243 -4.16 13.87 -29.76
C TYR A 243 -3.52 14.99 -28.95
N PHE A 244 -4.31 15.59 -28.05
CA PHE A 244 -3.83 16.47 -27.00
C PHE A 244 -3.57 15.68 -25.72
N VAL A 245 -2.29 15.55 -25.36
CA VAL A 245 -1.81 14.80 -24.20
C VAL A 245 -1.21 15.79 -23.19
N PRO A 246 -1.92 16.11 -22.09
CA PRO A 246 -1.43 17.02 -21.06
C PRO A 246 -0.07 16.62 -20.48
N ALA A 247 0.64 17.58 -19.90
CA ALA A 247 1.85 17.33 -19.12
C ALA A 247 1.58 16.27 -18.04
N TRP A 248 2.56 15.38 -17.82
CA TRP A 248 2.50 14.31 -16.83
C TRP A 248 1.21 13.48 -16.90
N SER A 249 0.88 12.99 -18.10
CA SER A 249 -0.36 12.24 -18.30
C SER A 249 -0.23 11.08 -19.26
N ILE A 250 -1.17 10.14 -19.13
CA ILE A 250 -1.32 9.00 -20.02
C ILE A 250 -2.75 9.01 -20.56
N SER A 251 -2.90 9.06 -21.89
CA SER A 251 -4.16 8.81 -22.57
C SER A 251 -4.30 7.32 -22.86
N ILE A 252 -5.46 6.73 -22.58
CA ILE A 252 -5.78 5.32 -22.84
C ILE A 252 -6.80 5.24 -23.97
N LEU A 253 -6.44 4.50 -25.01
CA LEU A 253 -7.23 4.33 -26.23
C LEU A 253 -7.55 2.84 -26.38
N PRO A 254 -8.76 2.39 -26.00
CA PRO A 254 -9.12 0.97 -26.02
C PRO A 254 -9.00 0.31 -27.39
N ASP A 255 -9.17 1.09 -28.46
CA ASP A 255 -9.14 0.67 -29.86
C ASP A 255 -8.00 1.35 -30.67
N CYS A 256 -7.06 1.99 -29.99
CA CYS A 256 -6.01 2.83 -30.58
C CYS A 256 -6.50 4.03 -31.42
N ARG A 257 -7.78 4.45 -31.27
CA ARG A 257 -8.37 5.57 -32.01
C ARG A 257 -9.08 6.59 -31.11
N GLU A 258 -9.96 6.14 -30.22
CA GLU A 258 -10.72 7.04 -29.34
C GLU A 258 -10.09 7.08 -27.95
N GLU A 259 -9.81 8.28 -27.43
CA GLU A 259 -9.35 8.46 -26.05
C GLU A 259 -10.55 8.24 -25.10
N ALA A 260 -10.54 7.13 -24.38
CA ALA A 260 -11.57 6.83 -23.39
C ALA A 260 -11.25 7.45 -22.02
N TYR A 261 -9.97 7.68 -21.73
CA TYR A 261 -9.51 8.21 -20.46
C TYR A 261 -8.16 8.90 -20.61
N ASN A 262 -7.90 9.94 -19.82
CA ASN A 262 -6.58 10.51 -19.63
C ASN A 262 -6.36 10.80 -18.15
N THR A 263 -5.18 10.44 -17.62
CA THR A 263 -4.89 10.55 -16.18
C THR A 263 -4.96 11.98 -15.64
N ALA A 264 -4.76 13.01 -16.46
CA ALA A 264 -4.86 14.43 -16.05
C ALA A 264 -6.22 15.07 -16.36
N LYS A 265 -7.14 14.38 -17.07
CA LYS A 265 -8.47 14.89 -17.43
C LYS A 265 -9.52 14.36 -16.44
N VAL A 266 -9.60 14.98 -15.27
CA VAL A 266 -10.54 14.58 -14.20
C VAL A 266 -11.97 15.00 -14.55
N SER A 267 -12.85 14.02 -14.74
CA SER A 267 -14.28 14.25 -15.00
C SER A 267 -15.19 14.03 -13.79
N ALA A 268 -14.68 13.38 -12.75
CA ALA A 268 -15.40 13.15 -11.51
C ALA A 268 -15.63 14.48 -10.76
N GLN A 269 -16.85 14.66 -10.23
CA GLN A 269 -17.19 15.85 -9.45
C GLN A 269 -16.46 15.85 -8.10
N THR A 270 -15.72 16.92 -7.80
CA THR A 270 -15.05 17.12 -6.50
C THR A 270 -16.06 17.26 -5.36
N SER A 271 -15.85 16.52 -4.27
CA SER A 271 -16.56 16.70 -3.00
C SER A 271 -15.68 17.47 -2.02
N LEU A 272 -16.26 18.43 -1.29
CA LEU A 272 -15.57 19.08 -0.19
C LEU A 272 -16.09 18.54 1.14
N MET A 273 -15.20 17.91 1.89
CA MET A 273 -15.49 17.51 3.26
C MET A 273 -15.62 18.76 4.13
N VAL A 274 -16.79 18.91 4.74
CA VAL A 274 -17.09 20.02 5.64
C VAL A 274 -17.41 19.48 7.02
N LYS A 275 -16.71 19.99 8.04
CA LYS A 275 -17.09 19.75 9.44
C LYS A 275 -18.36 20.54 9.72
N LYS A 276 -19.50 19.85 9.74
CA LYS A 276 -20.78 20.43 10.16
C LYS A 276 -20.93 20.24 11.67
N LEU A 277 -21.69 21.14 12.30
CA LEU A 277 -22.13 20.95 13.67
C LEU A 277 -22.87 19.61 13.80
N ASN A 278 -22.58 18.90 14.88
CA ASN A 278 -23.21 17.61 15.16
C ASN A 278 -24.68 17.84 15.49
N LYS A 279 -25.59 17.47 14.59
CA LYS A 279 -27.03 17.58 14.82
C LYS A 279 -27.56 16.60 15.87
N ALA A 280 -26.77 15.59 16.27
CA ALA A 280 -27.13 14.75 17.42
C ALA A 280 -27.05 15.52 18.75
N GLU A 281 -26.37 16.68 18.79
CA GLU A 281 -26.39 17.60 19.93
C GLU A 281 -27.59 18.56 19.89
N ASP A 282 -28.38 18.57 18.80
CA ASP A 282 -29.68 19.27 18.75
C ASP A 282 -30.79 18.46 19.48
N GLU A 283 -30.52 17.21 19.84
CA GLU A 283 -31.27 16.49 20.88
C GLU A 283 -30.65 16.77 22.27
N PRO A 284 -31.46 17.06 23.30
CA PRO A 284 -31.03 17.75 24.51
C PRO A 284 -30.31 16.84 25.53
N SER A 285 -29.42 15.95 25.09
CA SER A 285 -28.44 15.39 26.01
C SER A 285 -27.19 16.26 25.99
N SER A 286 -27.29 17.48 26.53
CA SER A 286 -26.11 18.20 26.99
C SER A 286 -25.29 17.21 27.82
N LEU A 287 -24.09 16.84 27.36
CA LEU A 287 -23.26 15.86 28.06
C LEU A 287 -23.07 16.35 29.50
N LYS A 288 -23.53 15.56 30.48
CA LYS A 288 -23.35 15.86 31.89
C LYS A 288 -21.95 15.40 32.30
N TRP A 289 -21.00 16.32 32.26
CA TRP A 289 -19.62 16.04 32.63
C TRP A 289 -19.44 16.01 34.15
N THR A 290 -18.63 15.07 34.62
CA THR A 290 -18.08 15.06 35.98
C THR A 290 -16.57 15.03 35.87
N TRP A 291 -15.87 15.84 36.66
CA TRP A 291 -14.41 15.79 36.72
C TRP A 291 -13.95 14.99 37.93
N ARG A 292 -12.82 14.30 37.77
CA ARG A 292 -12.04 13.73 38.87
C ARG A 292 -10.58 14.16 38.67
N PRO A 293 -9.94 14.82 39.64
CA PRO A 293 -8.52 15.09 39.53
C PRO A 293 -7.76 13.77 39.58
N GLU A 294 -6.80 13.61 38.67
CA GLU A 294 -5.78 12.56 38.81
C GLU A 294 -4.90 12.93 40.00
N LEU A 295 -5.02 12.18 41.09
CA LEU A 295 -4.27 12.44 42.31
C LEU A 295 -2.86 11.90 42.12
N ILE A 296 -1.93 12.78 41.77
CA ILE A 296 -0.51 12.44 41.78
C ILE A 296 -0.11 12.37 43.26
N GLU A 297 0.06 11.15 43.78
CA GLU A 297 0.51 10.97 45.15
C GLU A 297 1.90 11.62 45.34
N SER A 298 2.15 12.16 46.54
CA SER A 298 3.46 12.77 46.88
C SER A 298 4.63 11.77 46.73
N THR A 299 4.32 10.49 46.82
CA THR A 299 5.16 9.33 46.52
C THR A 299 5.64 9.33 45.06
N SER A 300 4.77 9.60 44.08
CA SER A 300 5.12 9.68 42.66
C SER A 300 6.01 10.89 42.34
N VAL A 301 5.79 12.03 43.00
CA VAL A 301 6.57 13.28 42.77
C VAL A 301 7.98 13.20 43.37
N GLN A 302 8.17 12.42 44.44
CA GLN A 302 9.46 12.26 45.12
C GLN A 302 10.20 10.95 44.78
N GLY A 303 9.71 10.18 43.81
CA GLY A 303 10.29 8.90 43.43
C GLY A 303 10.13 7.78 44.48
N ARG A 304 9.19 7.93 45.41
CA ARG A 304 8.80 6.94 46.43
C ARG A 304 7.57 6.12 45.99
N GLY A 305 7.50 5.71 44.73
CA GLY A 305 6.41 4.86 44.24
C GLY A 305 6.48 3.44 44.82
N ASP A 306 5.48 2.62 44.51
CA ASP A 306 5.38 1.21 44.97
C ASP A 306 6.54 0.32 44.51
N VAL A 307 7.27 0.75 43.47
CA VAL A 307 8.44 0.06 42.91
C VAL A 307 9.59 1.05 42.82
N SER A 308 10.76 0.66 43.34
CA SER A 308 11.99 1.45 43.30
C SER A 308 13.17 0.62 42.81
N VAL A 309 14.00 1.20 41.93
CA VAL A 309 15.25 0.62 41.45
C VAL A 309 16.37 1.67 41.47
N ASN A 310 17.59 1.26 41.81
CA ASN A 310 18.75 2.17 41.93
C ASN A 310 19.42 2.46 40.57
N LYS A 311 18.64 2.52 39.49
CA LYS A 311 19.12 2.80 38.12
C LYS A 311 18.01 3.42 37.27
N ILE A 312 18.39 4.09 36.19
CA ILE A 312 17.46 4.47 35.13
C ILE A 312 17.07 3.19 34.36
N VAL A 313 15.80 3.07 34.01
CA VAL A 313 15.22 1.93 33.30
C VAL A 313 14.55 2.39 32.02
N ASP A 314 14.51 1.52 31.00
CA ASP A 314 13.77 1.79 29.77
C ASP A 314 12.26 1.73 30.05
N GLN A 315 11.50 2.61 29.39
CA GLN A 315 10.05 2.68 29.59
C GLN A 315 9.34 1.42 29.09
N LYS A 316 9.73 0.85 27.95
CA LYS A 316 9.07 -0.35 27.39
C LYS A 316 9.32 -1.57 28.27
N ASP A 317 10.52 -1.68 28.83
CA ASP A 317 10.87 -2.75 29.79
C ASP A 317 9.96 -2.72 31.04
N MET A 318 9.48 -1.55 31.45
CA MET A 318 8.67 -1.39 32.67
C MET A 318 7.17 -1.31 32.45
N ALA A 319 6.74 -0.67 31.36
CA ALA A 319 5.33 -0.53 31.01
C ALA A 319 4.79 -1.73 30.21
N ASN A 320 5.69 -2.56 29.65
CA ASN A 320 5.35 -3.70 28.80
C ASN A 320 4.53 -3.29 27.56
N ASP A 321 5.05 -2.27 26.85
CA ASP A 321 4.58 -1.78 25.53
C ASP A 321 5.79 -1.28 24.69
#